data_AF-A0A516KKR8-F1
#
_entry.id   AF-A0A516KKR8-F1
#
_cell.length_a   1.000
_cell.length_b   1.000
_cell.length_c   1.000
_cell.angle_alpha   90.00
_cell.angle_beta   90.00
_cell.angle_gamma   90.00
#
_symmetry.space_group_name_H-M   'P 1'
#
loop_
_entity.id
_entity.type
_entity.pdbx_description
1 polymer ?
#
loop_
_entity_poly.entity_id
_entity_poly.type
_entity_poly.pdbx_seq_one_letter_code
_entity_poly.pdbx_strand_id
1 'polypeptide(L)' 'MTDNNNDSSKTLKTEKINNPDRKFAWMDKYIKQTGNVARMEAKKNGTYIIYEKDGQLVKEYPDGKILPLKDKSQDE' A
#
# COMPACT_ATOMS: atom_id res chain seq x y z
N MET A 1 25.27 -7.24 -24.30
CA MET A 1 24.57 -5.97 -24.03
C MET A 1 23.34 -6.28 -23.19
N THR A 2 23.18 -5.59 -22.07
CA THR A 2 21.98 -5.57 -21.21
C THR A 2 20.84 -4.83 -21.90
N ASP A 3 19.59 -5.25 -21.65
CA ASP A 3 18.47 -4.32 -21.53
C ASP A 3 17.51 -4.81 -20.44
N ASN A 4 17.55 -4.07 -19.33
CA ASN A 4 16.66 -4.18 -18.18
C ASN A 4 15.33 -3.52 -18.51
N ASN A 5 14.27 -4.31 -18.69
CA ASN A 5 12.90 -3.79 -18.62
C ASN A 5 12.22 -4.37 -17.38
N ASN A 6 12.69 -3.89 -16.24
CA ASN A 6 11.94 -3.90 -14.98
C ASN A 6 10.74 -2.95 -15.14
N ASP A 7 9.71 -3.40 -15.85
CA ASP A 7 8.42 -2.75 -15.78
C ASP A 7 7.62 -3.35 -14.61
N SER A 8 7.94 -2.87 -13.41
CA SER A 8 7.24 -3.19 -12.15
C SER A 8 5.76 -2.76 -12.14
N SER A 9 5.18 -2.34 -13.26
CA SER A 9 3.78 -1.91 -13.36
C SER A 9 2.79 -3.09 -13.47
N LYS A 10 3.26 -4.33 -13.58
CA LYS A 10 2.36 -5.49 -13.69
C LYS A 10 1.90 -6.02 -12.33
N THR A 11 0.60 -5.88 -12.13
CA THR A 11 -0.31 -6.81 -11.43
C THR A 11 -0.49 -6.66 -9.91
N LEU A 12 -0.90 -5.47 -9.46
CA LEU A 12 -1.87 -5.40 -8.36
C LEU A 12 -3.21 -5.91 -8.91
N LYS A 13 -3.60 -7.14 -8.57
CA LYS A 13 -4.91 -7.71 -8.91
C LYS A 13 -6.01 -7.00 -8.09
N THR A 14 -6.30 -5.77 -8.46
CA THR A 14 -7.41 -4.99 -7.92
C THR A 14 -8.67 -5.26 -8.74
N GLU A 15 -9.11 -6.52 -8.81
CA GLU A 15 -10.29 -6.91 -9.61
C GLU A 15 -11.64 -6.43 -9.03
N LYS A 16 -11.67 -5.58 -7.98
CA LYS A 16 -12.95 -5.13 -7.35
C LYS A 16 -13.06 -3.66 -6.93
N ILE A 17 -12.18 -2.74 -7.38
CA ILE A 17 -12.24 -1.32 -6.95
C ILE A 17 -12.72 -0.37 -8.07
N ASN A 18 -13.23 -0.89 -9.19
CA ASN A 18 -13.72 -0.06 -10.29
C ASN A 18 -15.24 -0.16 -10.49
N ASN A 19 -16.02 -0.48 -9.46
CA ASN A 19 -17.48 -0.31 -9.52
C ASN A 19 -17.82 1.16 -9.26
N PRO A 20 -18.21 1.95 -10.28
CA PRO A 20 -18.64 3.33 -10.09
C PRO A 20 -19.93 3.42 -9.23
N ASP A 21 -20.71 2.34 -9.17
CA ASP A 21 -21.98 2.27 -8.42
C ASP A 21 -21.81 2.16 -6.89
N ARG A 22 -20.57 2.12 -6.39
CA ARG A 22 -20.34 2.10 -4.94
C ARG A 22 -20.69 3.48 -4.37
N LYS A 23 -21.46 3.48 -3.26
CA LYS A 23 -21.94 4.69 -2.56
C LYS A 23 -20.88 5.78 -2.34
N PHE A 24 -19.61 5.41 -2.25
CA PHE A 24 -18.49 6.32 -1.99
C PHE A 24 -17.40 6.32 -3.07
N ALA A 25 -17.72 5.92 -4.31
CA ALA A 25 -16.74 5.89 -5.42
C ALA A 25 -16.08 7.26 -5.66
N TRP A 26 -16.79 8.36 -5.42
CA TRP A 26 -16.24 9.73 -5.50
C TRP A 26 -15.08 9.98 -4.54
N MET A 27 -15.00 9.22 -3.44
CA MET A 27 -14.01 9.39 -2.39
C MET A 27 -12.66 8.73 -2.71
N ASP A 28 -12.61 7.86 -3.73
CA ASP A 28 -11.41 7.14 -4.15
C ASP A 28 -10.23 8.08 -4.47
N LYS A 29 -10.51 9.26 -5.04
CA LYS A 29 -9.50 10.28 -5.33
C LYS A 29 -8.84 10.78 -4.04
N TYR A 30 -9.64 11.10 -3.04
CA TYR A 30 -9.17 11.62 -1.75
C TYR A 30 -8.42 10.54 -0.97
N ILE A 31 -8.92 9.30 -0.97
CA ILE A 31 -8.25 8.17 -0.30
C ILE A 31 -6.84 7.95 -0.87
N LYS A 32 -6.68 7.98 -2.19
CA LYS A 32 -5.36 7.86 -2.84
C LYS A 32 -4.42 9.02 -2.49
N GLN A 33 -4.93 10.26 -2.48
CA GLN A 33 -4.14 11.44 -2.11
C GLN A 33 -3.71 11.40 -0.64
N THR A 34 -4.63 11.11 0.27
CA THR A 34 -4.37 11.00 1.70
C THR A 34 -3.39 9.87 2.01
N GLY A 35 -3.51 8.71 1.35
CA GLY A 35 -2.56 7.60 1.52
C GLY A 35 -1.13 7.98 1.11
N ASN A 36 -0.97 8.74 0.02
CA ASN A 36 0.34 9.24 -0.41
C ASN A 36 0.92 10.24 0.58
N VAL A 37 0.11 11.20 1.05
CA VAL A 37 0.52 12.18 2.07
C VAL A 37 0.92 11.47 3.37
N ALA A 38 0.11 10.51 3.83
CA ALA A 38 0.40 9.73 5.03
C ALA A 38 1.72 8.95 4.91
N ARG A 39 2.01 8.36 3.74
CA ARG A 39 3.30 7.66 3.51
C ARG A 39 4.48 8.62 3.55
N MET A 40 4.35 9.83 2.98
CA MET A 40 5.41 10.84 3.03
C MET A 40 5.65 11.35 4.45
N GLU A 41 4.58 11.66 5.17
CA GLU A 41 4.65 12.09 6.58
C GLU A 41 5.26 11.00 7.47
N ALA A 42 4.89 9.73 7.27
CA ALA A 42 5.46 8.61 8.02
C ALA A 42 6.97 8.51 7.82
N LYS A 43 7.45 8.64 6.56
CA LYS A 43 8.87 8.66 6.23
C LYS A 43 9.60 9.85 6.86
N LYS A 44 9.01 11.05 6.77
CA LYS A 44 9.59 12.28 7.36
C LYS A 44 9.71 12.20 8.88
N ASN A 45 8.71 11.63 9.54
CA ASN A 45 8.65 11.52 11.00
C ASN A 45 9.35 10.25 11.52
N GLY A 46 10.01 9.46 10.66
CA GLY A 46 10.71 8.26 11.08
C GLY A 46 9.79 7.19 11.71
N THR A 47 8.51 7.18 11.34
CA THR A 47 7.53 6.22 11.84
C THR A 47 7.08 5.26 10.74
N TYR A 48 6.53 4.13 11.14
CA TYR A 48 6.02 3.14 10.22
C TYR A 48 4.60 3.48 9.76
N ILE A 49 4.26 3.05 8.55
CA ILE A 49 2.89 3.10 8.02
C ILE A 49 2.40 1.68 7.74
N ILE A 50 1.16 1.39 8.09
CA ILE A 50 0.49 0.13 7.76
C ILE A 50 -0.47 0.41 6.60
N TYR A 51 -0.38 -0.39 5.54
CA TYR A 51 -1.30 -0.32 4.41
C TYR A 51 -1.50 -1.70 3.80
N GLU A 52 -2.57 -1.85 3.03
CA GLU A 52 -2.81 -3.06 2.26
C GLU A 52 -1.99 -3.02 0.97
N LYS A 53 -1.20 -4.07 0.75
CA LYS A 53 -0.44 -4.31 -0.48
C LYS A 53 -0.75 -5.73 -0.95
N ASP A 54 -1.22 -5.86 -2.18
CA ASP A 54 -1.55 -7.17 -2.78
C ASP A 54 -2.52 -8.03 -1.95
N GLY A 55 -3.50 -7.41 -1.28
CA GLY A 55 -4.47 -8.10 -0.42
C GLY A 55 -3.93 -8.48 0.96
N GLN A 56 -2.72 -8.07 1.31
CA GLN A 56 -2.08 -8.35 2.60
C GLN A 56 -1.74 -7.04 3.32
N LEU A 57 -1.94 -7.00 4.63
CA LEU A 57 -1.49 -5.88 5.45
C LEU A 57 0.03 -5.93 5.57
N VAL A 58 0.68 -4.84 5.19
CA VAL A 58 2.12 -4.67 5.30
C VAL A 58 2.44 -3.44 6.14
N LYS A 59 3.54 -3.54 6.87
CA LYS A 59 4.13 -2.48 7.67
C LYS A 59 5.41 -2.00 6.97
N GLU A 60 5.37 -0.79 6.41
CA GLU A 60 6.54 -0.13 5.82
C GLU A 60 7.18 0.80 6.84
N TYR A 61 8.46 0.58 7.08
CA TYR A 61 9.31 1.38 7.96
C TYR A 61 10.00 2.51 7.18
N PRO A 62 10.46 3.58 7.86
CA PRO A 62 11.14 4.71 7.22
C PRO A 62 12.48 4.32 6.57
N ASP A 63 13.09 3.20 6.99
CA ASP A 63 14.30 2.62 6.37
C ASP A 63 14.01 1.87 5.06
N GLY A 64 12.74 1.82 4.63
CA GLY A 64 12.30 1.12 3.44
C GLY A 64 12.04 -0.37 3.65
N LYS A 65 12.18 -0.90 4.88
CA LYS A 65 11.79 -2.29 5.16
C LYS A 65 10.29 -2.42 5.13
N ILE A 66 9.79 -3.41 4.39
CA ILE A 66 8.37 -3.77 4.34
C ILE A 66 8.24 -5.16 4.96
N LEU A 67 7.53 -5.25 6.09
CA LEU A 67 7.23 -6.52 6.74
C LEU A 67 5.75 -6.82 6.65
N PRO A 68 5.33 -8.07 6.36
CA PRO A 68 3.94 -8.45 6.50
C PRO A 68 3.50 -8.25 7.96
N LEU A 69 2.32 -7.67 8.15
CA LEU A 69 1.72 -7.55 9.47
C LEU A 69 1.24 -8.96 9.87
N LYS A 70 2.09 -9.73 10.55
CA LYS A 70 1.65 -10.96 11.21
C LYS A 70 0.69 -10.57 12.32
N ASP A 71 -0.55 -11.04 12.25
CA ASP A 71 -1.46 -10.99 13.39
C ASP A 71 -0.80 -11.73 14.55
N LYS A 72 -0.65 -11.04 15.69
CA LYS A 72 -0.12 -11.59 16.93
C LYS A 72 -1.12 -12.56 17.61
N SER A 73 -1.74 -13.44 16.84
CA SER A 73 -2.54 -14.55 17.35
C SER A 73 -1.72 -15.82 17.52
N GLN A 74 -0.39 -15.76 17.34
CA GLN A 74 0.53 -16.90 17.45
C GLN A 74 1.82 -16.46 18.16
N ASP A 75 1.71 -16.01 19.41
CA ASP A 75 2.76 -16.16 20.41
C ASP A 75 2.00 -16.52 21.70
N GLU A 76 2.19 -17.77 22.15
CA GLU A 76 1.60 -18.42 23.34
C GLU A 76 1.79 -17.64 24.65
#